data_AF-A0A5C1AU66-F1
#
_entry.id   AF-A0A5C1AU66-F1
#
_cell.length_a   1.000
_cell.length_b   1.000
_cell.length_c   1.000
_cell.angle_alpha   90.00
_cell.angle_beta   90.00
_cell.angle_gamma   90.00
#
_symmetry.space_group_name_H-M   'P 1'
#
loop_
_entity.id
_entity.type
_entity.pdbx_description
1 polymer ?
#
loop_
_entity_poly.entity_id
_entity_poly.type
_entity_poly.pdbx_seq_one_letter_code
_entity_poly.pdbx_strand_id
1 'polypeptide(L)'
;MSPTGYGAHSIAAGRELFQQDCASCHGQDARGRGPIAVAQPVWPPDLSAPLIAGRPGGELFWSIRHGIGPMPPAAQLDDAAIWSLIDFIRLRAGARIFSPSEMRWSGTPRMPGFVARCADGTIIAPGNGKLLQPWIGRDEHGANAQAQADGADARCPVEDPQPLAAALAELTGSPSPPAQVLVDANGWLRRAFRTEGDASPAVVASELTLIREHPLGGSALHH
;
A
#
# COMPACT_ATOMS: atom_id res chain seq x y z
N MET A 1 -14.20 -5.02 4.38
CA MET A 1 -12.77 -5.21 4.01
C MET A 1 -12.72 -5.64 2.55
N SER A 2 -11.62 -5.37 1.84
CA SER A 2 -11.45 -5.85 0.47
C SER A 2 -11.28 -7.38 0.47
N PRO A 3 -11.95 -8.15 -0.39
CA PRO A 3 -11.80 -9.60 -0.46
C PRO A 3 -10.41 -10.04 -0.96
N THR A 4 -9.66 -9.12 -1.56
CA THR A 4 -8.30 -9.30 -2.08
C THR A 4 -7.22 -9.25 -0.99
N GLY A 5 -7.59 -8.99 0.27
CA GLY A 5 -6.65 -8.83 1.38
C GLY A 5 -5.73 -7.61 1.26
N TYR A 6 -6.02 -6.65 0.38
CA TYR A 6 -5.12 -5.53 0.07
C TYR A 6 -3.72 -6.01 -0.38
N GLY A 7 -3.68 -7.11 -1.14
CA GLY A 7 -2.44 -7.73 -1.62
C GLY A 7 -1.71 -6.87 -2.65
N ALA A 8 -0.38 -6.92 -2.64
CA ALA A 8 0.46 -6.16 -3.56
C ALA A 8 0.16 -6.49 -5.04
N HIS A 9 -0.17 -7.74 -5.36
CA HIS A 9 -0.62 -8.14 -6.70
C HIS A 9 -1.95 -7.45 -7.09
N SER A 10 -2.93 -7.43 -6.19
CA SER A 10 -4.21 -6.72 -6.40
C SER A 10 -4.01 -5.22 -6.61
N ILE A 11 -3.13 -4.61 -5.82
CA ILE A 11 -2.76 -3.20 -5.93
C ILE A 11 -2.09 -2.92 -7.29
N ALA A 12 -1.20 -3.79 -7.76
CA ALA A 12 -0.55 -3.63 -9.06
C ALA A 12 -1.56 -3.75 -10.22
N ALA A 13 -2.45 -4.74 -10.19
CA ALA A 13 -3.53 -4.86 -11.17
C ALA A 13 -4.47 -3.63 -11.15
N GLY A 14 -4.82 -3.16 -9.96
CA GLY A 14 -5.62 -1.96 -9.76
C GLY A 14 -4.97 -0.69 -10.30
N ARG A 15 -3.64 -0.57 -10.16
CA ARG A 15 -2.88 0.53 -10.75
C ARG A 15 -3.00 0.54 -12.26
N GLU A 16 -2.82 -0.61 -12.92
CA GLU A 16 -2.91 -0.72 -14.38
C GLU A 16 -4.31 -0.32 -14.88
N LEU A 17 -5.35 -0.89 -14.27
CA LEU A 17 -6.74 -0.54 -14.57
C LEU A 17 -7.01 0.96 -14.35
N PHE A 18 -6.49 1.53 -13.26
CA PHE A 18 -6.68 2.95 -12.98
C PHE A 18 -6.05 3.84 -14.04
N GLN A 19 -4.84 3.49 -14.51
CA GLN A 19 -4.18 4.26 -15.57
C GLN A 19 -4.93 4.17 -16.90
N GLN A 20 -5.55 3.03 -17.19
CA GLN A 20 -6.31 2.80 -18.42
C GLN A 20 -7.67 3.51 -18.38
N ASP A 21 -8.42 3.33 -17.30
CA ASP A 21 -9.86 3.63 -17.27
C ASP A 21 -10.22 4.87 -16.43
N CYS A 22 -9.35 5.29 -15.50
CA CYS A 22 -9.69 6.33 -14.51
C CYS A 22 -8.83 7.61 -14.63
N ALA A 23 -7.58 7.48 -15.07
CA ALA A 23 -6.59 8.56 -15.01
C ALA A 23 -6.88 9.74 -15.96
N SER A 24 -7.68 9.54 -17.02
CA SER A 24 -8.10 10.63 -17.92
C SER A 24 -8.86 11.74 -17.18
N CYS A 25 -9.71 11.35 -16.21
CA CYS A 25 -10.45 12.26 -15.34
C CYS A 25 -9.72 12.51 -14.01
N HIS A 26 -9.28 11.45 -13.33
CA HIS A 26 -8.74 11.56 -11.97
C HIS A 26 -7.24 11.90 -11.93
N GLY A 27 -6.54 11.90 -13.06
CA GLY A 27 -5.09 12.09 -13.15
C GLY A 27 -4.33 10.84 -12.76
N GLN A 28 -3.12 10.64 -13.30
CA GLN A 28 -2.28 9.49 -12.95
C GLN A 28 -1.93 9.45 -11.47
N ASP A 29 -1.93 10.63 -10.82
CA ASP A 29 -1.65 10.79 -9.41
C ASP A 29 -2.91 10.69 -8.50
N ALA A 30 -4.06 10.39 -9.09
CA ALA A 30 -5.36 10.27 -8.43
C ALA A 30 -5.85 11.55 -7.73
N ARG A 31 -5.31 12.72 -8.09
CA ARG A 31 -5.64 14.01 -7.45
C ARG A 31 -6.84 14.76 -8.06
N GLY A 32 -7.56 14.13 -8.98
CA GLY A 32 -8.65 14.77 -9.70
C GLY A 32 -8.18 15.76 -10.76
N ARG A 33 -6.93 15.66 -11.23
CA ARG A 33 -6.32 16.60 -12.20
C ARG A 33 -5.97 15.90 -13.52
N GLY A 34 -6.87 15.05 -13.98
CA GLY A 34 -6.70 14.38 -15.27
C GLY A 34 -6.83 15.35 -16.45
N PRO A 35 -6.30 14.99 -17.63
CA PRO A 35 -6.33 15.83 -18.83
C PRO A 35 -7.72 16.37 -19.20
N ILE A 36 -8.79 15.62 -18.91
CA ILE A 36 -10.17 16.03 -19.23
C ILE A 36 -10.94 16.55 -18.01
N ALA A 37 -10.32 16.67 -16.83
CA ALA A 37 -10.97 17.11 -15.59
C ALA A 37 -11.60 18.50 -15.71
N VAL A 38 -10.90 19.43 -16.37
CA VAL A 38 -11.36 20.82 -16.60
C VAL A 38 -12.62 20.91 -17.45
N ALA A 39 -12.88 19.88 -18.26
CA ALA A 39 -14.05 19.82 -19.15
C ALA A 39 -15.25 19.14 -18.49
N GLN A 40 -15.10 18.62 -17.26
CA GLN A 40 -16.19 17.94 -16.56
C GLN A 40 -17.14 18.96 -15.89
N PRO A 41 -18.47 18.73 -15.93
CA PRO A 41 -19.45 19.59 -15.26
C PRO A 41 -19.24 19.66 -13.73
N VAL A 42 -18.70 18.59 -13.14
CA VAL A 42 -18.28 18.54 -11.74
C VAL A 42 -16.84 18.07 -11.72
N TRP A 43 -15.99 18.81 -11.00
CA TRP A 43 -14.57 18.50 -10.90
C TRP A 43 -14.37 17.11 -10.23
N PRO A 44 -13.59 16.19 -10.83
CA PRO A 44 -13.34 14.88 -10.22
C PRO A 44 -12.69 15.03 -8.83
N PRO A 45 -13.16 14.31 -7.80
CA PRO A 45 -12.59 14.42 -6.46
C PRO A 45 -11.14 13.93 -6.42
N ASP A 46 -10.41 14.43 -5.43
CA ASP A 46 -9.08 13.94 -5.09
C ASP A 46 -9.19 12.60 -4.35
N LEU A 47 -8.95 11.51 -5.07
CA LEU A 47 -9.02 10.15 -4.56
C LEU A 47 -7.82 9.79 -3.67
N SER A 48 -6.78 10.62 -3.64
CA SER A 48 -5.61 10.45 -2.76
C SER A 48 -5.73 11.23 -1.44
N ALA A 49 -6.85 11.89 -1.19
CA ALA A 49 -7.08 12.56 0.09
C ALA A 49 -7.12 11.53 1.25
N PRO A 50 -6.54 11.82 2.44
CA PRO A 50 -6.53 10.88 3.57
C PRO A 50 -7.91 10.34 3.97
N LEU A 51 -8.97 11.15 3.80
CA LEU A 51 -10.36 10.74 4.04
C LEU A 51 -10.77 9.51 3.21
N ILE A 52 -10.20 9.35 2.02
CA ILE A 52 -10.52 8.23 1.11
C ILE A 52 -9.97 6.91 1.65
N ALA A 53 -8.85 6.94 2.39
CA ALA A 53 -8.29 5.74 3.02
C ALA A 53 -9.27 5.11 4.01
N GLY A 54 -10.05 5.96 4.68
CA GLY A 54 -11.07 5.57 5.63
C GLY A 54 -12.34 5.01 5.00
N ARG A 55 -12.83 5.66 3.93
CA ARG A 55 -14.17 5.38 3.35
C ARG A 55 -14.52 3.88 3.24
N PRO A 56 -15.77 3.52 3.60
CA PRO A 56 -16.25 2.14 3.48
C PRO A 56 -16.03 1.57 2.08
N GLY A 57 -15.44 0.37 2.02
CA GLY A 57 -15.12 -0.26 0.73
C GLY A 57 -16.34 -0.49 -0.16
N GLY A 58 -17.49 -0.83 0.44
CA GLY A 58 -18.74 -1.03 -0.30
C GLY A 58 -19.27 0.25 -0.94
N GLU A 59 -19.02 1.41 -0.34
CA GLU A 59 -19.40 2.71 -0.91
C GLU A 59 -18.55 3.03 -2.14
N LEU A 60 -17.24 2.85 -2.04
CA LEU A 60 -16.32 3.00 -3.19
C LEU A 60 -16.67 2.02 -4.31
N PHE A 61 -16.93 0.76 -3.96
CA PHE A 61 -17.35 -0.27 -4.90
C PHE A 61 -18.63 0.12 -5.63
N TRP A 62 -19.64 0.58 -4.88
CA TRP A 62 -20.92 0.99 -5.47
C TRP A 62 -20.74 2.17 -6.42
N SER A 63 -19.95 3.19 -6.02
CA SER A 63 -19.66 4.34 -6.88
C SER A 63 -18.96 3.96 -8.18
N ILE A 64 -17.95 3.08 -8.12
CA ILE A 64 -17.21 2.62 -9.31
C ILE A 64 -18.13 1.80 -10.22
N ARG A 65 -18.90 0.88 -9.65
CA ARG A 65 -19.76 -0.04 -10.41
C ARG A 65 -20.90 0.69 -11.12
N HIS A 66 -21.55 1.64 -10.45
CA HIS A 66 -22.78 2.26 -10.93
C HIS A 66 -22.60 3.70 -11.43
N GLY A 67 -21.43 4.29 -11.24
CA GLY A 67 -21.20 5.71 -11.50
C GLY A 67 -21.81 6.59 -10.40
N ILE A 68 -21.46 7.87 -10.42
CA ILE A 68 -22.03 8.87 -9.52
C ILE A 68 -21.92 10.26 -10.16
N GLY A 69 -23.04 10.96 -10.27
CA GLY A 69 -23.09 12.26 -10.96
C GLY A 69 -22.59 12.13 -12.41
N PRO A 70 -21.57 12.91 -12.84
CA PRO A 70 -21.00 12.80 -14.18
C PRO A 70 -19.99 11.65 -14.34
N MET A 71 -19.61 10.96 -13.26
CA MET A 71 -18.70 9.81 -13.34
C MET A 71 -19.45 8.61 -13.95
N PRO A 72 -19.01 8.07 -15.10
CA PRO A 72 -19.66 6.93 -15.72
C PRO A 72 -19.45 5.65 -14.88
N PRO A 73 -20.34 4.65 -14.99
CA PRO A 73 -20.11 3.33 -14.42
C PRO A 73 -18.95 2.63 -15.13
N ALA A 74 -18.11 1.92 -14.37
CA ALA A 74 -17.13 0.99 -14.91
C ALA A 74 -17.79 -0.37 -15.23
N ALA A 75 -18.79 -0.35 -16.11
CA ALA A 75 -19.68 -1.48 -16.37
C ALA A 75 -18.96 -2.70 -16.99
N GLN A 76 -17.81 -2.49 -17.61
CA GLN A 76 -16.98 -3.52 -18.22
C GLN A 76 -16.12 -4.30 -17.20
N LEU A 77 -15.95 -3.79 -15.98
CA LEU A 77 -15.10 -4.40 -14.96
C LEU A 77 -15.89 -5.39 -14.12
N ASP A 78 -15.30 -6.55 -13.84
CA ASP A 78 -15.83 -7.49 -12.86
C ASP A 78 -15.54 -7.04 -11.42
N ASP A 79 -16.14 -7.74 -10.45
CA ASP A 79 -16.02 -7.39 -9.04
C ASP A 79 -14.56 -7.42 -8.55
N ALA A 80 -13.76 -8.36 -9.05
CA ALA A 80 -12.35 -8.50 -8.67
C ALA A 80 -11.49 -7.32 -9.17
N ALA A 81 -11.76 -6.86 -10.40
CA ALA A 81 -11.13 -5.67 -10.98
C ALA A 81 -11.51 -4.40 -10.21
N ILE A 82 -12.78 -4.25 -9.81
CA ILE A 82 -13.23 -3.12 -9.00
C ILE A 82 -12.56 -3.13 -7.61
N TRP A 83 -12.43 -4.29 -6.96
CA TRP A 83 -11.71 -4.37 -5.68
C TRP A 83 -10.22 -4.07 -5.82
N SER A 84 -9.58 -4.49 -6.92
CA SER A 84 -8.20 -4.12 -7.25
C SER A 84 -8.05 -2.59 -7.39
N LEU A 85 -8.97 -1.92 -8.11
CA LEU A 85 -9.00 -0.46 -8.20
C LEU A 85 -9.11 0.22 -6.82
N ILE A 86 -9.97 -0.30 -5.94
CA ILE A 86 -10.15 0.23 -4.58
C ILE A 86 -8.86 0.08 -3.77
N ASP A 87 -8.16 -1.05 -3.89
CA ASP A 87 -6.88 -1.26 -3.21
C ASP A 87 -5.83 -0.24 -3.69
N PHE A 88 -5.74 0.01 -5.00
CA PHE A 88 -4.84 1.04 -5.52
C PHE A 88 -5.23 2.44 -5.03
N ILE A 89 -6.51 2.81 -5.05
CA ILE A 89 -6.99 4.09 -4.53
C ILE A 89 -6.61 4.28 -3.06
N ARG A 90 -6.77 3.21 -2.24
CA ARG A 90 -6.35 3.22 -0.84
C ARG A 90 -4.85 3.36 -0.66
N LEU A 91 -4.04 2.73 -1.51
CA LEU A 91 -2.59 2.92 -1.53
C LEU A 91 -2.23 4.39 -1.77
N ARG A 92 -2.88 5.04 -2.74
CA ARG A 92 -2.65 6.46 -3.06
C ARG A 92 -3.05 7.39 -1.92
N ALA A 93 -4.16 7.11 -1.26
CA ALA A 93 -4.57 7.83 -0.05
C ALA A 93 -3.58 7.61 1.10
N GLY A 94 -3.10 6.38 1.28
CA GLY A 94 -2.08 6.02 2.26
C GLY A 94 -0.74 6.72 2.01
N ALA A 95 -0.34 6.92 0.76
CA ALA A 95 0.90 7.60 0.40
C ALA A 95 0.94 9.05 0.89
N ARG A 96 -0.22 9.72 0.95
CA ARG A 96 -0.33 11.07 1.52
C ARG A 96 -0.22 11.10 3.04
N ILE A 97 -0.66 10.03 3.70
CA ILE A 97 -0.52 9.88 5.16
C ILE A 97 0.94 9.62 5.53
N PHE A 98 1.69 8.94 4.66
CA PHE A 98 3.07 8.53 4.90
C PHE A 98 4.12 9.67 4.88
N SER A 99 3.75 10.91 4.54
CA SER A 99 4.69 12.02 4.32
C SER A 99 4.37 13.20 5.26
N PRO A 100 5.26 13.73 6.14
CA PRO A 100 6.68 13.46 6.49
C PRO A 100 6.90 12.98 7.95
N SER A 101 8.18 12.89 8.40
CA SER A 101 8.65 12.39 9.73
C SER A 101 7.99 13.01 10.97
N GLU A 102 7.35 14.15 10.82
CA GLU A 102 6.63 14.90 11.85
C GLU A 102 5.24 14.30 12.14
N MET A 103 4.64 13.58 11.19
CA MET A 103 3.33 12.92 11.32
C MET A 103 3.40 11.44 11.68
N ARG A 104 4.55 10.98 12.23
CA ARG A 104 4.82 9.59 12.64
C ARG A 104 3.77 8.97 13.61
N TRP A 105 2.87 9.77 14.18
CA TRP A 105 1.85 9.35 15.13
C TRP A 105 0.40 9.63 14.68
N SER A 106 0.17 10.37 13.59
CA SER A 106 -1.18 10.81 13.18
C SER A 106 -1.83 9.92 12.12
N GLY A 107 -1.13 8.87 11.68
CA GLY A 107 -1.64 7.87 10.76
C GLY A 107 -0.50 7.12 10.09
N THR A 108 -0.71 5.85 9.79
CA THR A 108 0.22 5.03 9.03
C THR A 108 -0.58 4.29 7.97
N PRO A 109 -0.05 4.19 6.74
CA PRO A 109 -0.70 3.37 5.73
C PRO A 109 -0.59 1.90 6.11
N ARG A 110 -1.61 1.14 5.69
CA ARG A 110 -1.54 -0.32 5.76
C ARG A 110 -0.44 -0.83 4.84
N MET A 111 0.31 -1.81 5.31
CA MET A 111 1.30 -2.50 4.49
C MET A 111 0.59 -3.24 3.34
N PRO A 112 1.01 -3.09 2.07
CA PRO A 112 0.58 -3.96 0.99
C PRO A 112 0.80 -5.43 1.36
N GLY A 113 -0.25 -6.25 1.23
CA GLY A 113 -0.19 -7.66 1.58
C GLY A 113 0.82 -8.41 0.72
N PHE A 114 1.65 -9.25 1.34
CA PHE A 114 2.59 -10.13 0.66
C PHE A 114 2.68 -11.46 1.42
N VAL A 115 3.20 -12.47 0.74
CA VAL A 115 3.50 -13.78 1.32
C VAL A 115 4.99 -14.03 1.17
N ALA A 116 5.66 -14.33 2.29
CA ALA A 116 7.01 -14.86 2.29
C ALA A 116 7.00 -16.29 2.84
N ARG A 117 7.73 -17.19 2.19
CA ARG A 117 7.78 -18.61 2.52
C ARG A 117 9.19 -19.00 2.93
N CYS A 118 9.33 -19.46 4.17
CA CYS A 118 10.58 -19.91 4.73
C CYS A 118 10.89 -21.35 4.28
N ALA A 119 12.16 -21.74 4.34
CA ALA A 119 12.61 -23.08 3.94
C ALA A 119 12.00 -24.21 4.78
N ASP A 120 11.63 -23.93 6.02
CA ASP A 120 10.94 -24.83 6.95
C ASP A 120 9.41 -24.92 6.71
N GLY A 121 8.88 -24.20 5.72
CA GLY A 121 7.47 -24.12 5.41
C GLY A 121 6.70 -23.02 6.17
N THR A 122 7.35 -22.29 7.08
CA THR A 122 6.74 -21.16 7.78
C THR A 122 6.30 -20.08 6.78
N ILE A 123 5.10 -19.52 6.99
CA ILE A 123 4.55 -18.43 6.18
C ILE A 123 4.56 -17.13 6.98
N ILE A 124 5.11 -16.08 6.38
CA ILE A 124 5.15 -14.73 6.92
C ILE A 124 4.27 -13.83 6.05
N ALA A 125 3.33 -13.12 6.68
CA ALA A 125 2.47 -12.13 6.04
C ALA A 125 2.15 -10.99 7.02
N PRO A 126 1.97 -9.74 6.55
CA PRO A 126 1.62 -8.61 7.40
C PRO A 126 0.34 -8.83 8.20
N GLY A 127 0.30 -8.33 9.45
CA GLY A 127 -0.91 -8.33 10.27
C GLY A 127 -1.24 -9.67 10.95
N ASN A 128 -0.29 -10.60 11.01
CA ASN A 128 -0.45 -11.89 11.68
C ASN A 128 0.01 -11.89 13.15
N GLY A 129 0.13 -10.72 13.78
CA GLY A 129 0.54 -10.58 15.18
C GLY A 129 2.05 -10.50 15.40
N LYS A 130 2.87 -10.58 14.34
CA LYS A 130 4.32 -10.39 14.44
C LYS A 130 4.77 -9.11 13.72
N LEU A 131 5.71 -8.41 14.35
CA LEU A 131 6.45 -7.35 13.67
C LEU A 131 7.28 -7.97 12.55
N LEU A 132 7.33 -7.31 11.39
CA LEU A 132 8.07 -7.77 10.23
C LEU A 132 9.10 -6.74 9.76
N GLN A 133 10.20 -7.26 9.22
CA GLN A 133 11.23 -6.51 8.51
C GLN A 133 11.34 -7.03 7.08
N PRO A 134 10.72 -6.39 6.09
CA PRO A 134 10.97 -6.66 4.68
C PRO A 134 12.18 -5.87 4.15
N TRP A 135 13.06 -6.54 3.40
CA TRP A 135 14.11 -5.97 2.57
C TRP A 135 13.72 -6.07 1.10
N ILE A 136 13.96 -5.00 0.35
CA ILE A 136 13.63 -4.92 -1.06
C ILE A 136 14.93 -4.59 -1.79
N GLY A 137 15.36 -5.52 -2.64
CA GLY A 137 16.53 -5.38 -3.48
C GLY A 137 16.16 -5.34 -4.96
N ARG A 138 17.18 -5.24 -5.79
CA ARG A 138 17.08 -5.41 -7.23
C ARG A 138 18.30 -6.17 -7.74
N ASP A 139 18.06 -7.12 -8.62
CA ASP A 139 19.09 -7.86 -9.35
C ASP A 139 18.79 -7.84 -10.86
N GLU A 140 19.53 -8.66 -11.62
CA GLU A 140 19.38 -8.78 -13.07
C GLU A 140 18.00 -9.29 -13.53
N HIS A 141 17.26 -9.97 -12.66
CA HIS A 141 15.91 -10.49 -12.91
C HIS A 141 14.79 -9.55 -12.41
N GLY A 142 15.15 -8.37 -11.88
CA GLY A 142 14.23 -7.34 -11.41
C GLY A 142 14.26 -7.16 -9.89
N ALA A 143 13.15 -6.72 -9.29
CA ALA A 143 13.05 -6.66 -7.83
C ALA A 143 13.11 -8.04 -7.17
N ASN A 144 13.85 -8.13 -6.07
CA ASN A 144 13.79 -9.24 -5.13
C ASN A 144 13.33 -8.71 -3.76
N ALA A 145 12.76 -9.57 -2.93
CA ALA A 145 12.39 -9.20 -1.58
C ALA A 145 12.48 -10.39 -0.63
N GLN A 146 12.84 -10.09 0.61
CA GLN A 146 12.87 -11.04 1.71
C GLN A 146 12.21 -10.43 2.93
N ALA A 147 11.59 -11.23 3.78
CA ALA A 147 11.00 -10.77 5.03
C ALA A 147 11.49 -11.60 6.21
N GLN A 148 11.66 -10.96 7.36
CA GLN A 148 11.95 -11.60 8.64
C GLN A 148 10.88 -11.20 9.65
N ALA A 149 10.35 -12.18 10.36
CA ALA A 149 9.48 -11.91 11.50
C ALA A 149 10.31 -11.67 12.77
N ASP A 150 9.78 -10.90 13.69
CA ASP A 150 10.43 -10.65 14.98
C ASP A 150 10.69 -11.96 15.74
N GLY A 151 11.92 -12.09 16.27
CA GLY A 151 12.43 -13.31 16.91
C GLY A 151 12.74 -14.48 15.98
N ALA A 152 12.65 -14.32 14.64
CA ALA A 152 13.08 -15.34 13.69
C ALA A 152 14.55 -15.12 13.28
N ASP A 153 15.33 -16.20 13.17
CA ASP A 153 16.74 -16.12 12.78
C ASP A 153 16.94 -16.01 11.27
N ALA A 154 15.97 -16.51 10.48
CA ALA A 154 16.07 -16.58 9.02
C ALA A 154 15.23 -15.49 8.33
N ARG A 155 15.76 -15.01 7.20
CA ARG A 155 15.00 -14.24 6.21
C ARG A 155 14.35 -15.20 5.22
N CYS A 156 13.10 -14.94 4.88
CA CYS A 156 12.30 -15.78 4.00
C CYS A 156 12.00 -15.04 2.70
N PRO A 157 12.20 -15.67 1.53
CA PRO A 157 11.90 -15.04 0.25
C PRO A 157 10.41 -14.71 0.13
N VAL A 158 10.11 -13.53 -0.40
CA VAL A 158 8.76 -13.12 -0.80
C VAL A 158 8.42 -13.79 -2.13
N GLU A 159 7.24 -14.40 -2.23
CA GLU A 159 6.81 -15.16 -3.42
C GLU A 159 6.71 -14.25 -4.67
N ASP A 160 6.10 -13.07 -4.54
CA ASP A 160 5.91 -12.09 -5.63
C ASP A 160 6.56 -10.73 -5.28
N PRO A 161 7.88 -10.56 -5.50
CA PRO A 161 8.58 -9.36 -5.06
C PRO A 161 8.31 -8.12 -5.92
N GLN A 162 7.98 -8.28 -7.23
CA GLN A 162 7.78 -7.13 -8.12
C GLN A 162 6.57 -6.27 -7.73
N PRO A 163 5.36 -6.85 -7.51
CA PRO A 163 4.20 -6.05 -7.10
C PRO A 163 4.42 -5.37 -5.75
N LEU A 164 5.12 -6.05 -4.82
CA LEU A 164 5.45 -5.49 -3.51
C LEU A 164 6.37 -4.28 -3.64
N ALA A 165 7.45 -4.41 -4.42
CA ALA A 165 8.38 -3.32 -4.69
C ALA A 165 7.69 -2.12 -5.34
N ALA A 166 6.84 -2.36 -6.36
CA ALA A 166 6.08 -1.30 -7.02
C ALA A 166 5.12 -0.59 -6.06
N ALA A 167 4.38 -1.34 -5.24
CA ALA A 167 3.45 -0.77 -4.26
C ALA A 167 4.18 0.07 -3.21
N LEU A 168 5.36 -0.35 -2.75
CA LEU A 168 6.15 0.42 -1.79
C LEU A 168 6.78 1.68 -2.40
N ALA A 169 7.19 1.64 -3.66
CA ALA A 169 7.64 2.84 -4.38
C ALA A 169 6.53 3.89 -4.45
N GLU A 170 5.32 3.47 -4.86
CA GLU A 170 4.12 4.32 -4.91
C GLU A 170 3.77 4.88 -3.52
N LEU A 171 3.78 4.02 -2.49
CA LEU A 171 3.40 4.39 -1.13
C LEU A 171 4.37 5.39 -0.49
N THR A 172 5.66 5.25 -0.80
CA THR A 172 6.71 6.14 -0.29
C THR A 172 6.92 7.38 -1.16
N GLY A 173 6.17 7.52 -2.27
CA GLY A 173 6.27 8.66 -3.19
C GLY A 173 7.63 8.75 -3.87
N SER A 174 8.27 7.61 -4.13
CA SER A 174 9.63 7.50 -4.65
C SER A 174 9.65 6.75 -5.99
N PRO A 175 10.54 7.09 -6.94
CA PRO A 175 10.68 6.34 -8.19
C PRO A 175 11.21 4.92 -7.99
N SER A 176 11.83 4.65 -6.84
CA SER A 176 12.33 3.34 -6.43
C SER A 176 11.73 2.93 -5.08
N PRO A 177 11.54 1.63 -4.82
CA PRO A 177 11.14 1.16 -3.50
C PRO A 177 12.19 1.55 -2.44
N PRO A 178 11.78 1.66 -1.16
CA PRO A 178 12.70 1.69 -0.03
C PRO A 178 13.50 0.38 0.04
N ALA A 179 14.75 0.44 0.48
CA ALA A 179 15.60 -0.75 0.67
C ALA A 179 15.12 -1.64 1.83
N GLN A 180 14.54 -1.05 2.87
CA GLN A 180 13.97 -1.78 4.00
C GLN A 180 12.74 -1.06 4.56
N VAL A 181 11.76 -1.83 5.04
CA VAL A 181 10.62 -1.30 5.79
C VAL A 181 10.44 -2.01 7.12
N LEU A 182 9.75 -1.36 8.07
CA LEU A 182 9.34 -1.95 9.35
C LEU A 182 7.82 -1.95 9.42
N VAL A 183 7.25 -3.10 9.73
CA VAL A 183 5.79 -3.32 9.77
C VAL A 183 5.42 -3.84 11.15
N ASP A 184 4.43 -3.24 11.81
CA ASP A 184 4.02 -3.72 13.13
C ASP A 184 3.17 -4.98 13.07
N ALA A 185 2.89 -5.55 14.24
CA ALA A 185 2.10 -6.77 14.42
C ALA A 185 0.68 -6.71 13.81
N ASN A 186 0.12 -5.51 13.63
CA ASN A 186 -1.21 -5.29 13.06
C ASN A 186 -1.16 -5.01 11.55
N GLY A 187 0.02 -5.05 10.94
CA GLY A 187 0.20 -4.89 9.50
C GLY A 187 0.28 -3.43 9.04
N TRP A 188 0.63 -2.51 9.94
CA TRP A 188 0.84 -1.11 9.60
C TRP A 188 2.29 -0.81 9.24
N LEU A 189 2.52 -0.02 8.19
CA LEU A 189 3.87 0.38 7.77
C LEU A 189 4.40 1.50 8.66
N ARG A 190 5.34 1.18 9.55
CA ARG A 190 5.83 2.12 10.58
C ARG A 190 7.02 2.93 10.13
N ARG A 191 7.89 2.35 9.29
CA ARG A 191 9.12 2.99 8.82
C ARG A 191 9.49 2.48 7.44
N ALA A 192 10.05 3.36 6.61
CA ALA A 192 10.70 3.00 5.37
C ALA A 192 12.08 3.68 5.29
N PHE A 193 13.11 2.89 4.99
CA PHE A 193 14.47 3.33 4.80
C PHE A 193 14.77 3.35 3.31
N ARG A 194 15.19 4.51 2.80
CA ARG A 194 15.42 4.68 1.36
C ARG A 194 16.58 3.80 0.89
N THR A 195 17.66 3.77 1.66
CA THR A 195 18.87 3.00 1.35
C THR A 195 19.21 2.02 2.47
N GLU A 196 20.06 1.03 2.17
CA GLU A 196 20.59 0.11 3.20
C GLU A 196 21.41 0.87 4.26
N GLY A 197 22.11 1.93 3.86
CA GLY A 197 22.88 2.77 4.79
C GLY A 197 22.00 3.49 5.81
N ASP A 198 20.80 3.93 5.41
CA ASP A 198 19.81 4.53 6.32
C ASP A 198 19.26 3.49 7.33
N ALA A 199 19.35 2.21 6.99
CA ALA A 199 18.83 1.08 7.75
C ALA A 199 19.92 0.33 8.55
N SER A 200 20.88 1.07 9.13
CA SER A 200 21.92 0.46 9.96
C SER A 200 21.32 -0.37 11.11
N PRO A 201 21.97 -1.46 11.56
CA PRO A 201 21.41 -2.33 12.60
C PRO A 201 21.03 -1.59 13.89
N ALA A 202 21.81 -0.60 14.31
CA ALA A 202 21.53 0.20 15.50
C ALA A 202 20.27 1.08 15.32
N VAL A 203 20.11 1.70 14.15
CA VAL A 203 18.92 2.51 13.83
C VAL A 203 17.68 1.62 13.77
N VAL A 204 17.76 0.48 13.09
CA VAL A 204 16.65 -0.47 13.00
C VAL A 204 16.26 -0.97 14.38
N ALA A 205 17.22 -1.39 15.22
CA ALA A 205 16.93 -1.86 16.58
C ALA A 205 16.23 -0.79 17.45
N SER A 206 16.66 0.47 17.32
CA SER A 206 16.02 1.60 18.00
C SER A 206 14.55 1.78 17.55
N GLU A 207 14.31 1.82 16.24
CA GLU A 207 12.97 1.96 15.67
C GLU A 207 12.05 0.79 16.04
N LEU A 208 12.57 -0.45 16.05
CA LEU A 208 11.83 -1.62 16.49
C LEU A 208 11.40 -1.52 17.95
N THR A 209 12.26 -0.98 18.82
CA THR A 209 11.94 -0.76 20.23
C THR A 209 10.78 0.24 20.35
N LEU A 210 10.87 1.37 19.65
CA LEU A 210 9.81 2.38 19.61
C LEU A 210 8.48 1.82 19.09
N ILE A 211 8.51 0.98 18.05
CA ILE A 211 7.29 0.37 17.50
C ILE A 211 6.61 -0.53 18.53
N ARG A 212 7.38 -1.32 19.29
CA ARG A 212 6.85 -2.21 20.34
C ARG A 212 6.24 -1.42 21.50
N GLU A 213 6.85 -0.31 21.88
CA GLU A 213 6.36 0.57 22.95
C GLU A 213 5.10 1.36 22.55
N HIS A 214 4.87 1.54 21.25
CA HIS A 214 3.75 2.30 20.71
C HIS A 214 2.94 1.51 19.66
N PRO A 215 2.20 0.46 20.07
CA PRO A 215 1.36 -0.30 19.17
C PRO A 215 0.18 0.56 18.67
N LEU A 216 -0.12 0.45 17.38
CA LEU A 216 -1.33 1.04 16.83
C LEU A 216 -2.46 0.02 16.90
N GLY A 217 -3.65 0.43 17.34
CA GLY A 217 -4.79 -0.49 17.43
C GLY A 217 -5.13 -1.11 16.08
N GLY A 218 -5.50 -2.40 16.06
CA GLY A 218 -6.00 -3.06 14.85
C GLY A 218 -7.25 -2.40 14.27
N SER A 219 -8.03 -1.72 15.12
CA SER A 219 -9.24 -0.97 14.76
C SER A 219 -9.03 0.52 14.46
N ALA A 220 -7.81 1.05 14.57
CA ALA A 220 -7.57 2.49 14.64
C ALA A 220 -7.87 3.27 13.34
N LEU A 221 -8.30 2.61 12.26
CA LEU A 221 -8.74 3.23 11.00
C LEU A 221 -9.96 2.52 10.37
N HIS A 222 -10.82 1.87 11.17
CA HIS A 222 -12.07 1.26 10.68
C HIS A 222 -13.21 2.26 10.46
N HIS A 223 -12.92 3.43 9.90
CA HIS A 223 -13.93 4.43 9.51
C HIS A 223 -13.67 4.95 8.13
#